data_AF-A0A9E3S4Y4-F1
#
_entry.id   AF-A0A9E3S4Y4-F1
#
_cell.length_a   1.000
_cell.length_b   1.000
_cell.length_c   1.000
_cell.angle_alpha   90.00
_cell.angle_beta   90.00
_cell.angle_gamma   90.00
#
_symmetry.space_group_name_H-M   'P 1'
#
loop_
_entity.id
_entity.type
_entity.pdbx_description
1 polymer ?
#
loop_
_entity_poly.entity_id
_entity_poly.type
_entity_poly.pdbx_seq_one_letter_code
_entity_poly.pdbx_strand_id
1 'polypeptide(L)'
;MSAPACPNIGTLSSRALALLLQGRAITHRDFWLHAGTYRLSADIHLLRKGGWDILDTPEVVPTSDPTKRRAHIKRYHLPNEAISAAGEAGRDYVRWVKEWERKRAGLAGTGATAPADEAAGTLGQATDPKQVNTGAQV
;
A
#
# COMPACT_ATOMS: atom_id res chain seq x y z
N MET A 1 24.13 4.29 -13.45
CA MET A 1 22.98 4.21 -12.52
C MET A 1 22.03 3.15 -13.05
N SER A 2 21.64 2.18 -12.24
CA SER A 2 20.67 1.15 -12.65
C SER A 2 19.27 1.76 -12.71
N ALA A 3 18.44 1.28 -13.64
CA ALA A 3 17.05 1.69 -13.73
C ALA A 3 16.27 1.29 -12.45
N PRO A 4 15.32 2.11 -11.99
CA PRO A 4 14.50 1.78 -10.82
C PRO A 4 13.64 0.55 -11.08
N ALA A 5 13.42 -0.25 -10.03
CA ALA A 5 12.70 -1.52 -10.14
C ALA A 5 11.18 -1.31 -10.14
N CYS A 6 10.49 -1.87 -11.12
CA CYS A 6 9.03 -1.93 -11.14
C CYS A 6 8.52 -3.05 -10.21
N PRO A 7 7.54 -2.80 -9.32
CA PRO A 7 6.88 -3.85 -8.56
C PRO A 7 6.11 -4.84 -9.44
N ASN A 8 5.81 -6.02 -8.88
CA ASN A 8 4.92 -6.98 -9.52
C ASN A 8 3.52 -6.39 -9.72
N ILE A 9 2.97 -6.56 -10.92
CA ILE A 9 1.61 -6.12 -11.27
C ILE A 9 0.60 -6.78 -10.33
N GLY A 10 -0.36 -5.98 -9.86
CA GLY A 10 -1.43 -6.42 -8.97
C GLY A 10 -1.15 -6.18 -7.48
N THR A 11 0.06 -5.76 -7.13
CA THR A 11 0.40 -5.27 -5.78
C THR A 11 -0.08 -3.83 -5.58
N LEU A 12 -0.28 -3.39 -4.33
CA LEU A 12 -0.62 -1.99 -4.03
C LEU A 12 0.49 -1.03 -4.51
N SER A 13 1.76 -1.41 -4.35
CA SER A 13 2.90 -0.63 -4.84
C SER A 13 2.87 -0.48 -6.37
N SER A 14 2.44 -1.50 -7.11
CA SER A 14 2.28 -1.39 -8.57
C SER A 14 1.23 -0.36 -8.99
N ARG A 15 0.11 -0.34 -8.26
CA ARG A 15 -0.99 0.60 -8.50
C ARG A 15 -0.57 2.03 -8.15
N ALA A 16 0.11 2.22 -7.01
CA ALA A 16 0.66 3.51 -6.61
C ALA A 16 1.66 4.05 -7.66
N LEU A 17 2.61 3.22 -8.09
CA LEU A 17 3.58 3.61 -9.12
C LEU A 17 2.90 3.96 -10.45
N ALA A 18 1.91 3.18 -10.87
CA ALA A 18 1.17 3.47 -12.11
C ALA A 18 0.45 4.83 -12.05
N LEU A 19 -0.08 5.23 -10.90
CA LEU A 19 -0.67 6.56 -10.73
C LEU A 19 0.39 7.66 -10.85
N LEU A 20 1.52 7.49 -10.18
CA LEU A 20 2.62 8.47 -10.18
C LEU A 20 3.25 8.64 -11.57
N LEU A 21 3.46 7.54 -12.30
CA LEU A 21 4.01 7.55 -13.67
C LEU A 21 3.09 8.27 -14.68
N GLN A 22 1.81 8.43 -14.36
CA GLN A 22 0.88 9.25 -15.14
C GLN A 22 0.97 10.75 -14.81
N GLY A 23 1.95 11.15 -14.01
CA GLY A 23 2.10 12.53 -13.53
C GLY A 23 1.09 12.92 -12.44
N ARG A 24 0.37 11.97 -11.84
CA ARG A 24 -0.58 12.28 -10.77
C ARG A 24 0.15 12.55 -9.47
N ALA A 25 -0.25 13.61 -8.79
CA ALA A 25 0.14 13.88 -7.41
C ALA A 25 -0.95 13.34 -6.46
N ILE A 26 -0.66 12.28 -5.72
CA ILE A 26 -1.64 11.50 -4.96
C ILE A 26 -1.48 11.65 -3.45
N THR A 27 -2.59 11.74 -2.73
CA THR A 27 -2.66 11.67 -1.26
C THR A 27 -3.11 10.29 -0.79
N HIS A 28 -3.04 10.04 0.52
CA HIS A 28 -3.61 8.83 1.13
C HIS A 28 -5.11 8.69 0.83
N ARG A 29 -5.86 9.80 0.78
CA ARG A 29 -7.30 9.78 0.46
C ARG A 29 -7.53 9.37 -0.99
N ASP A 30 -6.75 9.93 -1.92
CA ASP A 30 -6.85 9.58 -3.34
C ASP A 30 -6.58 8.10 -3.56
N PHE A 31 -5.57 7.56 -2.87
CA PHE A 31 -5.22 6.15 -2.97
C PHE A 31 -6.23 5.23 -2.29
N TRP A 32 -6.83 5.65 -1.19
CA TRP A 32 -7.95 4.90 -0.59
C TRP A 32 -9.15 4.82 -1.53
N LEU A 33 -9.52 5.93 -2.17
CA LEU A 33 -10.61 5.94 -3.17
C LEU A 33 -10.29 5.08 -4.39
N HIS A 34 -9.02 5.02 -4.81
CA HIS A 34 -8.58 4.22 -5.96
C HIS A 34 -8.42 2.74 -5.64
N ALA A 35 -7.83 2.40 -4.49
CA ALA A 35 -7.31 1.07 -4.18
C ALA A 35 -7.89 0.42 -2.92
N GLY A 36 -8.76 1.11 -2.17
CA GLY A 36 -9.42 0.58 -0.97
C GLY A 36 -8.52 0.48 0.26
N THR A 37 -7.34 1.12 0.26
CA THR A 37 -6.38 1.07 1.37
C THR A 37 -5.91 2.46 1.77
N TYR A 38 -5.70 2.65 3.07
CA TYR A 38 -5.14 3.89 3.62
C TYR A 38 -3.60 3.85 3.73
N ARG A 39 -2.95 2.71 3.42
CA ARG A 39 -1.52 2.47 3.68
C ARG A 39 -0.55 2.95 2.59
N LEU A 40 -0.91 4.00 1.84
CA LEU A 40 -0.08 4.53 0.74
C LEU A 40 1.40 4.73 1.13
N SER A 41 1.69 5.24 2.34
CA SER A 41 3.05 5.50 2.79
C SER A 41 3.96 4.27 2.80
N ALA A 42 3.40 3.08 3.11
CA ALA A 42 4.16 1.84 3.09
C ALA A 42 4.57 1.48 1.65
N ASP A 43 3.66 1.66 0.69
CA ASP A 43 3.93 1.43 -0.72
C ASP A 43 4.94 2.44 -1.28
N ILE A 44 4.82 3.73 -0.93
CA ILE A 44 5.81 4.77 -1.32
C ILE A 44 7.20 4.43 -0.78
N HIS A 45 7.30 3.94 0.46
CA HIS A 45 8.57 3.52 1.04
C HIS A 45 9.22 2.37 0.26
N LEU A 46 8.44 1.36 -0.15
CA LEU A 46 8.93 0.27 -0.98
C LEU A 46 9.40 0.75 -2.36
N LEU A 47 8.66 1.66 -2.98
CA LEU A 47 9.04 2.24 -4.26
C LEU A 47 10.34 3.05 -4.19
N ARG A 48 10.52 3.85 -3.13
CA ARG A 48 11.78 4.58 -2.87
C ARG A 48 12.95 3.61 -2.68
N LYS A 49 12.75 2.52 -1.92
CA LYS A 49 13.74 1.44 -1.81
C LYS A 49 14.06 0.79 -3.16
N GLY A 50 13.09 0.73 -4.07
CA GLY A 50 13.27 0.28 -5.45
C GLY A 50 13.96 1.29 -6.38
N GLY A 51 14.36 2.45 -5.88
CA GLY A 51 15.08 3.47 -6.64
C GLY A 51 14.21 4.55 -7.28
N TRP A 52 12.90 4.57 -7.02
CA TRP A 52 12.03 5.62 -7.54
C TRP A 52 12.18 6.92 -6.73
N ASP A 53 12.47 8.01 -7.43
CA ASP A 53 12.63 9.34 -6.84
C ASP A 53 11.27 10.01 -6.58
N ILE A 54 10.49 9.43 -5.67
CA ILE A 54 9.17 9.96 -5.32
C ILE A 54 9.35 11.09 -4.30
N LEU A 55 8.87 12.28 -4.64
CA LEU A 55 8.87 13.44 -3.78
C LEU A 55 7.56 13.54 -2.97
N ASP A 56 7.62 14.20 -1.82
CA ASP A 56 6.43 14.49 -1.02
C ASP A 56 6.36 15.95 -0.60
N THR A 57 5.16 16.52 -0.71
CA THR A 57 4.83 17.88 -0.27
C THR A 57 3.90 17.80 0.95
N PRO A 58 4.27 18.37 2.10
CA PRO A 58 3.38 18.45 3.26
C PRO A 58 2.23 19.43 2.99
N GLU A 59 1.02 19.05 3.34
CA GLU A 59 -0.20 19.86 3.21
C GLU A 59 -0.97 19.87 4.53
N VAL A 60 -1.61 21.01 4.83
CA VAL A 60 -2.48 21.13 6.00
C VAL A 60 -3.92 21.39 5.54
N VAL A 61 -4.74 20.36 5.58
CA VAL A 61 -6.12 20.37 5.04
C VAL A 61 -7.18 20.46 6.14
N PRO A 62 -8.33 21.08 5.89
CA PRO A 62 -9.46 21.02 6.82
C PRO A 62 -9.98 19.58 6.94
N THR A 63 -10.54 19.25 8.10
CA THR A 63 -11.27 18.00 8.31
C THR A 63 -12.75 18.28 8.53
N SER A 64 -13.58 17.28 8.27
CA SER A 64 -15.02 17.32 8.58
C SER A 64 -15.31 17.14 10.08
N ASP A 65 -14.28 16.99 10.91
CA ASP A 65 -14.39 16.82 12.35
C ASP A 65 -15.07 18.04 13.00
N PRO A 66 -16.11 17.86 13.84
CA PRO A 66 -16.78 18.95 14.55
C PRO A 66 -15.82 19.84 15.35
N THR A 67 -14.71 19.28 15.82
CA THR A 67 -13.67 20.01 16.57
C THR A 67 -12.85 20.99 15.71
N LYS A 68 -13.06 21.01 14.39
CA LYS A 68 -12.34 21.85 13.40
C LYS A 68 -10.83 21.59 13.35
N ARG A 69 -10.38 20.42 13.80
CA ARG A 69 -8.98 20.01 13.68
C ARG A 69 -8.51 20.04 12.22
N ARG A 70 -7.26 20.45 12.01
CA ARG A 70 -6.59 20.37 10.70
C ARG A 70 -5.80 19.07 10.59
N ALA A 71 -5.83 18.45 9.41
CA ALA A 71 -5.03 17.26 9.13
C ALA A 71 -3.75 17.66 8.42
N HIS A 72 -2.63 17.14 8.91
CA HIS A 72 -1.34 17.20 8.23
C HIS A 72 -1.22 15.95 7.37
N ILE A 73 -1.13 16.15 6.05
CA ILE A 73 -1.03 15.06 5.09
C ILE A 73 0.19 15.27 4.20
N LYS A 74 0.52 14.24 3.42
CA LYS A 74 1.54 14.30 2.37
C LYS A 74 0.88 14.05 1.02
N ARG A 75 1.29 14.82 0.02
CA ARG A 75 1.01 14.57 -1.39
C ARG A 75 2.27 14.06 -2.07
N TYR A 76 2.19 12.88 -2.66
CA TYR A 76 3.30 12.21 -3.32
C TYR A 76 3.22 12.40 -4.83
N HIS A 77 4.36 12.65 -5.47
CA HIS A 77 4.46 12.78 -6.92
C HIS A 77 5.82 12.27 -7.42
N LEU A 78 5.89 11.88 -8.69
CA LEU A 78 7.16 11.71 -9.38
C LEU A 78 7.52 13.03 -10.08
N PRO A 79 8.80 13.45 -10.04
CA PRO A 79 9.27 14.58 -10.83
C PRO A 79 9.24 14.22 -12.33
N ASN A 80 9.10 15.24 -13.18
CA ASN A 80 8.95 15.05 -14.63
C ASN A 80 10.17 14.33 -15.24
N GLU A 81 11.35 14.54 -14.67
CA GLU A 81 12.60 13.91 -15.05
C GLU A 81 12.52 12.39 -14.84
N ALA A 82 12.00 11.94 -13.69
CA ALA A 82 11.84 10.53 -13.38
C ALA A 82 10.78 9.86 -14.27
N ILE A 83 9.69 10.56 -14.56
CA ILE A 83 8.65 10.09 -15.50
C ILE A 83 9.22 9.98 -16.91
N SER A 84 9.98 10.98 -17.36
CA SER A 84 10.59 11.00 -18.69
C SER A 84 11.65 9.91 -18.83
N ALA A 85 12.46 9.69 -17.79
CA ALA A 85 13.45 8.61 -17.75
C ALA A 85 12.81 7.22 -17.82
N ALA A 86 11.62 7.02 -17.25
CA ALA A 86 10.88 5.77 -17.38
C ALA A 86 10.41 5.50 -18.81
N GLY A 87 10.22 6.55 -19.62
CA GLY A 87 10.02 6.45 -21.06
C GLY A 87 8.90 5.49 -21.48
N GLU A 88 9.16 4.69 -22.51
CA GLU A 88 8.21 3.69 -23.02
C GLU A 88 7.93 2.57 -22.04
N ALA A 89 8.95 2.07 -21.33
CA ALA A 89 8.79 1.05 -20.32
C ALA A 89 7.83 1.47 -19.19
N GLY A 90 7.88 2.74 -18.77
CA GLY A 90 6.93 3.31 -17.81
C GLY A 90 5.50 3.35 -18.34
N ARG A 91 5.30 3.74 -19.61
CA ARG A 91 3.97 3.76 -20.26
C ARG A 91 3.39 2.36 -20.40
N ASP A 92 4.22 1.40 -20.79
CA ASP A 92 3.85 0.00 -20.91
C ASP A 92 3.46 -0.60 -19.55
N TYR A 93 4.23 -0.29 -18.52
CA TYR A 93 3.92 -0.69 -17.15
C TYR A 93 2.57 -0.14 -16.69
N VAL A 94 2.30 1.15 -16.91
CA VAL A 94 1.00 1.77 -16.61
C VAL A 94 -0.14 1.05 -17.35
N ARG A 95 0.06 0.73 -18.63
CA ARG A 95 -0.94 -0.01 -19.43
C ARG A 95 -1.22 -1.38 -18.84
N TRP A 96 -0.20 -2.16 -18.48
CA TRP A 96 -0.36 -3.49 -17.92
C TRP A 96 -1.06 -3.47 -16.55
N VAL A 97 -0.74 -2.50 -15.69
CA VAL A 97 -1.43 -2.33 -14.39
C VAL A 97 -2.92 -2.02 -14.61
N LYS A 98 -3.24 -1.10 -15.52
CA LYS A 98 -4.64 -0.76 -15.84
C LYS A 98 -5.43 -1.94 -16.43
N GLU A 99 -4.78 -2.74 -17.27
CA GLU A 99 -5.38 -3.94 -17.82
C GLU A 99 -5.70 -4.96 -16.72
N TRP A 100 -4.77 -5.17 -15.80
CA TRP A 100 -4.98 -6.02 -14.63
C TRP A 100 -6.13 -5.52 -13.74
N GLU A 101 -6.18 -4.22 -13.45
CA GLU A 101 -7.27 -3.62 -12.66
C GLU A 101 -8.63 -3.84 -13.34
N ARG A 102 -8.70 -3.65 -14.67
CA ARG A 102 -9.91 -3.87 -15.46
C ARG A 102 -10.36 -5.33 -15.39
N LYS A 103 -9.44 -6.28 -15.56
CA LYS A 103 -9.73 -7.73 -15.46
C LYS A 103 -10.30 -8.07 -14.07
N ARG A 104 -9.71 -7.53 -12.99
CA ARG A 104 -10.21 -7.76 -11.63
C ARG A 104 -11.56 -7.11 -11.35
N ALA A 105 -11.82 -5.92 -11.87
CA ALA A 105 -13.12 -5.28 -11.76
C ALA A 105 -14.21 -6.08 -12.50
N GLY A 106 -13.89 -6.61 -13.68
CA GLY A 106 -14.79 -7.52 -14.43
C GLY A 106 -15.11 -8.80 -13.66
N LEU A 107 -14.12 -9.42 -13.02
CA LEU A 107 -14.33 -10.60 -12.16
C LEU A 107 -15.20 -10.27 -10.93
N ALA A 108 -15.03 -9.10 -10.32
CA ALA A 108 -15.88 -8.67 -9.20
C ALA A 108 -17.35 -8.47 -9.62
N GLY A 109 -17.60 -8.04 -10.87
CA GLY A 109 -18.94 -7.91 -11.45
C GLY A 109 -19.60 -9.23 -11.86
N THR A 110 -18.84 -10.34 -11.91
CA THR A 110 -19.33 -11.66 -12.35
C THR A 110 -19.65 -12.61 -11.18
N GLY A 111 -19.39 -12.21 -9.93
CA GLY A 111 -19.81 -12.91 -8.71
C GLY A 111 -19.05 -14.21 -8.40
N ALA A 112 -18.22 -14.18 -7.36
CA ALA A 112 -17.94 -15.32 -6.48
C ALA A 112 -17.03 -14.85 -5.33
N THR A 113 -17.57 -14.79 -4.12
CA THR A 113 -16.76 -14.78 -2.89
C THR A 113 -15.94 -16.07 -2.88
N ALA A 114 -14.63 -15.98 -3.15
CA ALA A 114 -13.73 -17.10 -2.90
C ALA A 114 -13.68 -17.36 -1.39
N PRO A 115 -13.69 -18.63 -0.94
CA PRO A 115 -13.63 -18.94 0.48
C PRO A 115 -12.30 -18.46 1.04
N ALA A 116 -12.35 -17.90 2.24
CA ALA A 116 -11.16 -17.63 3.03
C ALA A 116 -10.44 -18.98 3.24
N ASP A 117 -9.20 -19.04 2.78
CA ASP A 117 -8.28 -20.14 3.06
C ASP A 117 -7.98 -20.13 4.57
N GLU A 118 -8.71 -20.96 5.30
CA GLU A 118 -8.52 -21.19 6.73
C GLU A 118 -7.31 -22.10 6.92
N ALA A 119 -6.12 -21.52 6.81
CA ALA A 119 -4.86 -22.16 7.19
C ALA A 119 -3.96 -21.17 7.93
N ALA A 120 -4.33 -20.88 9.18
CA ALA A 120 -3.40 -20.35 10.17
C ALA A 120 -3.68 -21.05 11.50
N GLY A 121 -2.78 -21.98 11.82
CA GLY A 121 -2.91 -22.94 12.89
C GLY A 121 -3.13 -22.33 14.27
N THR A 122 -3.88 -23.11 15.04
CA THR A 122 -4.01 -23.15 16.49
C THR A 122 -2.84 -22.51 17.25
N LEU A 123 -3.08 -21.34 17.84
CA LEU A 123 -2.28 -20.82 18.95
C LEU A 123 -2.60 -21.67 20.18
N GLY A 124 -1.74 -22.63 20.46
CA GLY A 124 -1.73 -23.39 21.70
C GLY A 124 -1.62 -22.46 22.91
N GLN A 125 -2.54 -22.61 23.84
CA GLN A 125 -2.49 -21.99 25.15
C GLN A 125 -1.31 -22.59 25.93
N ALA A 126 -0.38 -21.75 26.38
CA ALA A 126 0.63 -22.11 27.36
C ALA A 126 0.69 -21.03 28.44
N THR A 127 0.12 -21.34 29.60
CA THR A 127 0.29 -20.75 30.94
C THR A 127 -0.67 -21.59 31.80
N ASP A 128 -0.35 -22.26 32.90
CA ASP A 128 0.78 -22.24 33.83
C ASP A 128 0.52 -23.43 34.79
N PRO A 129 1.41 -24.41 35.03
CA PRO A 129 1.23 -25.36 36.12
C PRO A 129 1.95 -24.87 37.37
N LYS A 130 1.17 -24.29 38.29
CA LYS A 130 1.50 -24.01 39.69
C LYS A 130 2.09 -25.26 40.37
N GLN A 131 3.42 -25.32 40.50
CA GLN A 131 4.08 -26.22 41.44
C GLN A 131 3.98 -25.63 42.85
N VAL A 132 3.24 -26.31 43.72
CA VAL A 132 3.29 -26.14 45.17
C VAL A 132 3.84 -27.41 45.79
N ASN A 133 5.13 -27.43 46.11
CA ASN A 133 5.63 -28.18 47.27
C ASN A 133 7.04 -27.74 47.66
N THR A 134 7.17 -27.12 48.83
CA THR A 134 8.37 -27.17 49.66
C THR A 134 7.88 -27.15 51.09
N GLY A 135 8.15 -28.23 51.81
CA GLY A 135 7.76 -28.43 53.20
C GLY A 135 8.70 -27.77 54.22
N ALA A 136 8.58 -28.28 55.45
CA ALA A 136 9.31 -27.96 56.69
C ALA A 136 8.68 -26.77 57.46
N GLN A 137 8.40 -26.78 58.77
CA GLN A 137 8.78 -27.58 59.96
C GLN A 137 7.59 -27.45 60.97
N VAL A 138 7.39 -28.29 61.99
CA VAL A 138 8.23 -28.67 63.14
C VAL A 138 7.72 -29.96 63.79
#